data_AF-A0A075FQ45-F1
#
_entry.id   AF-A0A075FQ45-F1
#
_cell.length_a   1.000
_cell.length_b   1.000
_cell.length_c   1.000
_cell.angle_alpha   90.00
_cell.angle_beta   90.00
_cell.angle_gamma   90.00
#
_symmetry.space_group_name_H-M   'P 1'
#
loop_
_entity.id
_entity.type
_entity.pdbx_description
1 polymer ?
#
loop_
_entity_poly.entity_id
_entity_poly.type
_entity_poly.pdbx_seq_one_letter_code
_entity_poly.pdbx_strand_id
1 'polypeptide(L)'
;MFPALDEDLMPTCSLEGVHPSILSVVGGIEVHEAVDILIGKTPKSSEKFLSIDLENLEFSSVRTFKQDECSVCGTGKKNEVPKQELILEELCGRNKGKRTFSITPTYNVELNVDTVTSVAKEKGFLVENQGDLGLSMRTNDLSVSFMKRGSAVVVGPKDESEAISLYKTLLSVS
;
A
#
# COMPACT_ATOMS: atom_id res chain seq x y z
N MET A 1 2.64 -20.31 4.08
CA MET A 1 2.81 -20.70 2.67
C MET A 1 3.93 -19.80 2.17
N PHE A 2 5.14 -20.33 2.00
CA PHE A 2 6.43 -19.61 1.86
C PHE A 2 7.07 -19.05 3.16
N PRO A 3 7.53 -19.91 4.08
CA PRO A 3 8.12 -19.50 5.35
C PRO A 3 9.53 -18.87 5.25
N ALA A 4 10.14 -18.85 4.06
CA ALA A 4 11.51 -18.36 3.81
C ALA A 4 11.58 -17.31 2.69
N LEU A 5 10.45 -16.70 2.33
CA LEU A 5 10.45 -15.57 1.41
C LEU A 5 11.00 -14.35 2.14
N ASP A 6 12.13 -13.86 1.65
CA ASP A 6 12.68 -12.55 2.02
C ASP A 6 12.24 -11.57 0.93
N GLU A 7 11.32 -10.67 1.27
CA GLU A 7 10.78 -9.70 0.31
C GLU A 7 11.86 -8.76 -0.23
N ASP A 8 12.92 -8.50 0.55
CA ASP A 8 14.02 -7.61 0.14
C ASP A 8 14.89 -8.23 -0.96
N LEU A 9 14.86 -9.56 -1.09
CA LEU A 9 15.57 -10.31 -2.13
C LEU A 9 14.74 -10.54 -3.39
N MET A 10 13.44 -10.22 -3.35
CA MET A 10 12.57 -10.43 -4.52
C MET A 10 12.75 -9.31 -5.56
N PRO A 11 12.78 -9.67 -6.86
CA PRO A 11 12.78 -8.66 -7.91
C PRO A 11 11.51 -7.79 -7.84
N THR A 12 11.68 -6.47 -7.85
CA THR A 12 10.52 -5.56 -7.81
C THR A 12 9.88 -5.41 -9.19
N CYS A 13 8.58 -5.12 -9.22
CA CYS A 13 7.89 -4.76 -10.47
C CYS A 13 8.52 -3.55 -11.19
N SER A 14 9.28 -2.70 -10.47
CA SER A 14 10.01 -1.58 -11.08
C SER A 14 11.27 -1.99 -11.85
N LEU A 15 11.80 -3.20 -11.58
CA LEU A 15 12.95 -3.78 -12.27
C LEU A 15 12.53 -4.75 -13.37
N GLU A 16 11.68 -5.72 -13.05
CA GLU A 16 11.28 -6.80 -13.97
C GLU A 16 10.02 -6.48 -14.79
N GLY A 17 9.27 -5.45 -14.39
CA GLY A 17 7.95 -5.14 -14.97
C GLY A 17 6.86 -6.11 -14.50
N VAL A 18 5.69 -5.99 -15.12
CA VAL A 18 4.55 -6.90 -14.93
C VAL A 18 4.09 -7.33 -16.31
N HIS A 19 3.89 -8.64 -16.52
CA HIS A 19 3.43 -9.15 -17.80
C HIS A 19 1.98 -8.66 -18.07
N PRO A 20 1.71 -7.83 -19.11
CA PRO A 20 0.43 -7.13 -19.23
C PRO A 20 -0.80 -8.04 -19.30
N SER A 21 -0.66 -9.27 -19.82
CA SER A 21 -1.78 -10.21 -19.90
C SER A 21 -2.32 -10.64 -18.54
N ILE A 22 -1.49 -10.69 -17.48
CA ILE A 22 -1.92 -11.15 -16.16
C ILE A 22 -3.02 -10.24 -15.60
N LEU A 23 -2.93 -8.94 -15.90
CA LEU A 23 -3.89 -7.94 -15.45
C LEU A 23 -5.29 -8.23 -16.00
N SER A 24 -5.37 -8.58 -17.29
CA SER A 24 -6.66 -8.89 -17.93
C SER A 24 -7.22 -10.24 -17.48
N VAL A 25 -6.35 -11.24 -17.27
CA VAL A 25 -6.75 -12.56 -16.79
C VAL A 25 -7.29 -12.49 -15.36
N VAL A 26 -6.51 -11.90 -14.44
CA VAL A 26 -6.90 -11.77 -13.03
C VAL A 26 -8.13 -10.87 -12.90
N GLY A 27 -8.14 -9.70 -13.54
CA GLY A 27 -9.28 -8.80 -13.48
C GLY A 27 -10.58 -9.42 -14.02
N GLY A 28 -10.50 -10.20 -15.11
CA GLY A 28 -11.66 -10.93 -15.63
C GLY A 28 -12.22 -11.97 -14.66
N ILE A 29 -11.34 -12.69 -13.95
CA ILE A 29 -11.72 -13.66 -12.92
C ILE A 29 -12.37 -12.96 -11.74
N GLU A 30 -11.76 -11.89 -11.22
CA GLU A 30 -12.30 -11.11 -10.09
C GLU A 30 -13.69 -10.54 -10.41
N VAL A 31 -13.89 -10.00 -11.62
CA VAL A 31 -15.19 -9.52 -12.08
C VAL A 31 -16.22 -10.64 -12.12
N HIS A 32 -15.86 -11.82 -12.63
CA HIS A 32 -16.77 -12.96 -12.65
C HIS A 32 -17.21 -13.40 -11.25
N GLU A 33 -16.26 -13.52 -10.32
CA GLU A 33 -16.53 -13.92 -8.93
C GLU A 33 -17.36 -12.85 -8.20
N ALA A 34 -17.09 -11.56 -8.45
CA ALA A 34 -17.90 -10.46 -7.92
C ALA A 34 -19.35 -10.49 -8.45
N VAL A 35 -19.54 -10.78 -9.74
CA VAL A 35 -20.88 -10.97 -10.33
C VAL A 35 -21.60 -12.14 -9.68
N ASP A 36 -20.91 -13.26 -9.44
CA ASP A 36 -21.49 -14.42 -8.76
C ASP A 36 -22.02 -14.03 -7.36
N ILE A 37 -21.26 -13.25 -6.58
CA ILE A 37 -21.74 -12.71 -5.28
C ILE A 37 -23.01 -11.89 -5.46
N LEU A 38 -23.02 -10.96 -6.42
CA LEU A 38 -24.14 -10.03 -6.63
C LEU A 38 -25.44 -10.73 -7.02
N ILE A 39 -25.36 -11.86 -7.72
CA ILE A 39 -26.53 -12.66 -8.12
C ILE A 39 -26.85 -13.79 -7.13
N GLY A 40 -26.24 -13.78 -5.94
CA GLY A 40 -26.51 -14.74 -4.87
C GLY A 40 -25.91 -16.13 -5.09
N LYS A 41 -24.91 -16.25 -5.97
CA LYS A 41 -24.11 -17.47 -6.14
C LYS A 41 -22.88 -17.43 -5.24
N THR A 42 -22.41 -18.61 -4.86
CA THR A 42 -21.15 -18.76 -4.15
C THR A 42 -19.97 -18.67 -5.14
N PRO A 43 -18.98 -17.78 -4.91
CA PRO A 43 -17.76 -17.72 -5.72
C PRO A 43 -17.06 -19.07 -5.77
N LYS A 44 -16.56 -19.47 -6.95
CA LYS A 44 -15.86 -20.76 -7.13
C LYS A 44 -14.53 -20.80 -6.38
N SER A 45 -14.00 -19.63 -6.06
CA SER A 45 -12.75 -19.38 -5.35
C SER A 45 -12.89 -19.20 -3.84
N SER A 46 -14.09 -19.24 -3.26
CA SER A 46 -14.37 -18.82 -1.87
C SER A 46 -13.55 -19.51 -0.76
N GLU A 47 -12.88 -20.61 -1.06
CA GLU A 47 -11.96 -21.32 -0.17
C GLU A 47 -10.71 -21.82 -0.91
N LYS A 48 -10.35 -21.20 -2.03
CA LYS A 48 -9.26 -21.69 -2.89
C LYS A 48 -8.24 -20.59 -3.10
N PHE A 49 -6.98 -20.95 -2.89
CA PHE A 49 -5.86 -20.21 -3.45
C PHE A 49 -5.72 -20.61 -4.91
N LEU A 50 -5.88 -19.66 -5.83
CA LEU A 50 -5.68 -19.83 -7.27
C LEU A 50 -4.27 -19.35 -7.63
N SER A 51 -3.46 -20.24 -8.19
CA SER A 51 -2.17 -19.92 -8.79
C SER A 51 -2.30 -19.90 -10.31
N ILE A 52 -1.77 -18.85 -10.93
CA ILE A 52 -1.77 -18.67 -12.39
C ILE A 52 -0.31 -18.57 -12.83
N ASP A 53 0.13 -19.57 -13.58
CA ASP A 53 1.45 -19.62 -14.19
C ASP A 53 1.31 -19.28 -15.68
N LEU A 54 1.84 -18.11 -16.09
CA LEU A 54 1.80 -17.68 -17.48
C LEU A 54 2.87 -18.33 -18.36
N GLU A 55 3.97 -18.81 -17.77
CA GLU A 55 5.04 -19.47 -18.51
C GLU A 55 4.56 -20.84 -19.02
N ASN A 56 3.88 -21.59 -18.15
CA ASN A 56 3.34 -22.91 -18.47
C ASN A 56 1.86 -22.91 -18.89
N LEU A 57 1.21 -21.73 -18.87
CA LEU A 57 -0.23 -21.56 -19.11
C LEU A 57 -1.09 -22.43 -18.18
N GLU A 58 -0.67 -22.55 -16.91
CA GLU A 58 -1.30 -23.41 -15.92
C GLU A 58 -2.15 -22.61 -14.93
N PHE A 59 -3.34 -23.13 -14.64
CA PHE A 59 -4.22 -22.67 -13.58
C PHE A 59 -4.37 -23.79 -12.57
N SER A 60 -3.77 -23.62 -11.39
CA SER A 60 -3.84 -24.60 -10.31
C SER A 60 -4.52 -23.99 -9.09
N SER A 61 -5.21 -24.81 -8.31
CA SER A 61 -5.88 -24.33 -7.11
C SER A 61 -5.68 -25.28 -5.94
N VAL A 62 -5.46 -24.70 -4.76
CA VAL A 62 -5.33 -25.43 -3.50
C VAL A 62 -6.41 -24.93 -2.56
N ARG A 63 -7.10 -25.86 -1.89
CA ARG A 63 -8.07 -25.49 -0.87
C ARG A 63 -7.36 -24.87 0.33
N THR A 64 -7.89 -23.76 0.79
CA THR A 64 -7.42 -23.01 1.95
C THR A 64 -8.46 -23.10 3.05
N PHE A 65 -7.98 -23.01 4.29
CA PHE A 65 -8.82 -23.11 5.47
C PHE A 65 -8.37 -22.04 6.45
N LYS A 66 -9.31 -21.62 7.29
CA LYS A 66 -9.01 -20.77 8.42
C LYS A 66 -8.08 -21.54 9.38
N GLN A 67 -7.01 -20.89 9.81
CA GLN A 67 -6.09 -21.43 10.81
C GLN A 67 -6.60 -21.11 12.22
N ASP A 68 -6.79 -22.12 13.07
CA ASP A 68 -7.33 -21.93 14.41
C ASP A 68 -6.38 -21.15 15.32
N GLU A 69 -5.07 -21.26 15.13
CA GLU A 69 -4.07 -20.47 15.86
C GLU A 69 -3.88 -19.05 15.32
N CYS A 70 -4.64 -18.61 14.31
CA CYS A 70 -4.57 -17.24 13.80
C CYS A 70 -5.00 -16.23 14.89
N SER A 71 -4.19 -15.22 15.17
CA SER A 71 -4.47 -14.17 16.15
C SER A 71 -5.55 -13.16 15.74
N VAL A 72 -5.91 -13.14 14.45
CA VAL A 72 -6.88 -12.19 13.87
C VAL A 72 -8.27 -12.81 13.80
N CYS A 73 -8.41 -13.95 13.13
CA CYS A 73 -9.71 -14.58 12.91
C CYS A 73 -9.91 -15.86 13.74
N GLY A 74 -8.86 -16.47 14.29
CA GLY A 74 -8.89 -17.73 15.05
C GLY A 74 -8.96 -17.55 16.58
N THR A 75 -8.53 -18.59 17.29
CA THR A 75 -8.37 -18.62 18.76
C THR A 75 -6.94 -18.30 19.21
N GLY A 76 -6.05 -17.96 18.26
CA GLY A 76 -4.67 -17.60 18.53
C GLY A 76 -4.55 -16.43 19.52
N LYS A 77 -3.49 -16.46 20.34
CA LYS A 77 -3.20 -15.35 21.25
C LYS A 77 -2.89 -14.10 20.42
N LYS A 78 -3.56 -12.99 20.76
CA LYS A 78 -3.19 -11.68 20.22
C LYS A 78 -1.83 -11.29 20.79
N ASN A 79 -0.85 -11.09 19.91
CA ASN A 79 0.36 -10.40 20.30
C ASN A 79 -0.01 -8.92 20.45
N GLU A 80 0.11 -8.38 21.66
CA GLU A 80 0.03 -6.95 21.88
C GLU A 80 1.31 -6.32 21.32
N VAL A 81 1.28 -6.03 20.01
CA VAL A 81 2.27 -5.13 19.43
C VAL A 81 1.94 -3.75 20.00
N PRO A 82 2.90 -3.05 20.64
CA PRO A 82 2.64 -1.70 21.11
C PRO A 82 2.13 -0.86 19.96
N LYS A 83 0.99 -0.18 20.16
CA LYS A 83 0.40 0.70 19.15
C LYS A 83 1.45 1.73 18.75
N GLN A 84 1.95 1.60 17.53
CA GLN A 84 2.78 2.62 16.92
C GLN A 84 1.89 3.80 16.53
N GLU A 85 2.41 5.01 16.69
CA GLU A 85 1.73 6.25 16.30
C GLU A 85 1.45 6.26 14.78
N LEU A 86 2.40 5.74 14.00
CA LEU A 86 2.36 5.67 12.54
C LEU A 86 2.63 4.23 12.09
N ILE A 87 1.88 3.76 11.10
CA ILE A 87 2.17 2.54 10.34
C ILE A 87 2.97 2.98 9.11
N LEU A 88 4.16 2.39 8.92
CA LEU A 88 5.06 2.70 7.82
C LEU A 88 5.27 1.47 6.95
N GLU A 89 5.15 1.63 5.63
CA GLU A 89 5.39 0.57 4.64
C GLU A 89 6.23 1.13 3.51
N GLU A 90 7.38 0.51 3.20
CA GLU A 90 8.11 0.83 1.97
C GLU A 90 7.43 0.15 0.78
N LEU A 91 7.08 0.94 -0.24
CA LEU A 91 6.46 0.45 -1.45
C LEU A 91 7.55 -0.04 -2.42
N CYS A 92 7.32 -1.22 -3.01
CA CYS A 92 8.21 -1.80 -4.01
C CYS A 92 8.31 -0.95 -5.31
N GLY A 93 7.34 -0.06 -5.54
CA GLY A 93 7.33 0.89 -6.65
C GLY A 93 8.32 2.04 -6.44
N ARG A 94 9.46 1.99 -7.14
CA ARG A 94 10.47 3.05 -7.12
C ARG A 94 10.18 4.12 -8.18
N ASN A 95 9.79 5.33 -7.77
CA ASN A 95 9.55 6.43 -8.70
C ASN A 95 10.88 6.97 -9.23
N LYS A 96 11.25 6.55 -10.45
CA LYS A 96 12.57 6.86 -11.07
C LYS A 96 13.75 6.47 -10.16
N GLY A 97 13.65 5.30 -9.50
CA GLY A 97 14.69 4.77 -8.61
C GLY A 97 14.63 5.27 -7.15
N LYS A 98 13.76 6.24 -6.84
CA LYS A 98 13.59 6.77 -5.48
C LYS A 98 12.76 5.82 -4.61
N ARG A 99 13.15 5.68 -3.34
CA ARG A 99 12.37 4.95 -2.33
C ARG A 99 11.04 5.66 -2.10
N THR A 100 10.00 4.88 -1.82
CA THR A 100 8.64 5.38 -1.61
C THR A 100 8.09 4.77 -0.33
N PHE A 101 7.58 5.60 0.57
CA PHE A 101 7.00 5.16 1.83
C PHE A 101 5.52 5.53 1.90
N SER A 102 4.69 4.57 2.28
CA SER A 102 3.31 4.79 2.71
C SER A 102 3.31 5.00 4.22
N ILE A 103 2.70 6.09 4.67
CA ILE A 103 2.58 6.46 6.08
C ILE A 103 1.11 6.56 6.42
N THR A 104 0.65 5.80 7.41
CA THR A 104 -0.74 5.86 7.88
C THR A 104 -0.79 6.11 9.39
N PRO A 105 -1.36 7.23 9.85
CA PRO A 105 -1.52 7.47 11.28
C PRO A 105 -2.54 6.49 11.89
N THR A 106 -2.28 6.04 13.12
CA THR A 106 -3.23 5.18 13.87
C THR A 106 -4.29 5.99 14.63
N TYR A 107 -4.30 7.31 14.43
CA TYR A 107 -5.24 8.29 14.97
C TYR A 107 -5.86 9.11 13.84
N ASN A 108 -7.00 9.75 14.13
CA ASN A 108 -7.66 10.60 13.16
C ASN A 108 -6.85 11.87 12.92
N VAL A 109 -6.48 12.10 11.66
CA VAL A 109 -5.88 13.34 11.19
C VAL A 109 -6.88 14.01 10.25
N GLU A 110 -7.21 15.27 10.51
CA GLU A 110 -7.88 16.13 9.54
C GLU A 110 -6.83 17.05 8.91
N LEU A 111 -6.64 16.89 7.60
CA LEU A 111 -5.62 17.64 6.88
C LEU A 111 -6.01 19.12 6.78
N ASN A 112 -5.29 19.99 7.49
CA ASN A 112 -5.38 21.44 7.26
C ASN A 112 -4.53 21.80 6.04
N VAL A 113 -5.18 21.85 4.87
CA VAL A 113 -4.53 22.07 3.58
C VAL A 113 -3.78 23.39 3.54
N ASP A 114 -4.31 24.45 4.15
CA ASP A 114 -3.68 25.78 4.14
C ASP A 114 -2.38 25.79 4.95
N THR A 115 -2.39 25.18 6.14
CA THR A 115 -1.19 25.04 6.98
C THR A 115 -0.14 24.20 6.28
N VAL A 116 -0.52 23.01 5.80
CA VAL A 116 0.41 22.09 5.13
C VAL A 116 1.01 22.73 3.87
N THR A 117 0.20 23.43 3.08
CA THR A 117 0.67 24.16 1.89
C THR A 117 1.64 25.29 2.24
N SER A 118 1.38 26.01 3.32
CA SER A 118 2.25 27.12 3.76
C SER A 118 3.63 26.59 4.18
N VAL A 119 3.66 25.57 5.03
CA VAL A 119 4.92 24.93 5.46
C VAL A 119 5.65 24.29 4.29
N ALA A 120 4.91 23.64 3.39
CA ALA A 120 5.50 23.05 2.19
C ALA A 120 6.20 24.09 1.31
N LYS A 121 5.58 25.25 1.08
CA LYS A 121 6.19 26.35 0.32
C LYS A 121 7.46 26.88 0.98
N GLU A 122 7.48 27.04 2.31
CA GLU A 122 8.69 27.42 3.05
C GLU A 122 9.82 26.40 2.89
N LYS A 123 9.47 25.12 2.75
CA LYS A 123 10.42 24.02 2.48
C LYS A 123 10.75 23.85 0.99
N GLY A 124 10.27 24.74 0.12
CA GLY A 124 10.56 24.73 -1.31
C GLY A 124 9.71 23.75 -2.13
N PHE A 125 8.63 23.22 -1.57
CA PHE A 125 7.68 22.40 -2.32
C PHE A 125 6.73 23.27 -3.16
N LEU A 126 6.46 22.78 -4.36
CA LEU A 126 5.40 23.26 -5.25
C LEU A 126 4.17 22.37 -5.07
N VAL A 127 3.00 22.99 -4.93
CA VAL A 127 1.73 22.25 -4.93
C VAL A 127 1.39 21.88 -6.38
N GLU A 128 1.28 20.59 -6.65
CA GLU A 128 0.90 20.07 -7.97
C GLU A 128 -0.61 19.87 -8.11
N ASN A 129 -1.25 19.40 -7.04
CA ASN A 129 -2.68 19.10 -7.05
C ASN A 129 -3.29 19.31 -5.67
N GLN A 130 -4.46 19.93 -5.63
CA GLN A 130 -5.29 20.08 -4.46
C GLN A 130 -6.72 19.73 -4.85
N GLY A 131 -7.30 18.71 -4.22
CA GLY A 131 -8.67 18.29 -4.45
C GLY A 131 -9.33 17.73 -3.19
N ASP A 132 -10.60 17.34 -3.30
CA ASP A 132 -11.40 16.91 -2.15
C ASP A 132 -10.86 15.66 -1.44
N LEU A 133 -10.06 14.86 -2.12
CA LEU A 133 -9.50 13.61 -1.61
C LEU A 133 -8.09 13.77 -1.03
N GLY A 134 -7.39 14.86 -1.32
CA GLY A 134 -5.99 15.01 -0.91
C GLY A 134 -5.24 16.20 -1.51
N LEU A 135 -3.96 16.27 -1.14
CA LEU A 135 -3.01 17.32 -1.52
C LEU A 135 -1.69 16.67 -1.97
N SER A 136 -1.25 16.98 -3.18
CA SER A 136 0.02 16.52 -3.73
C SER A 136 0.97 17.68 -3.96
N MET A 137 2.21 17.50 -3.54
CA MET A 137 3.25 18.52 -3.55
C MET A 137 4.62 17.90 -3.80
N ARG A 138 5.54 18.65 -4.40
CA ARG A 138 6.90 18.15 -4.69
C ARG A 138 7.99 19.20 -4.66
N THR A 139 9.21 18.74 -4.52
CA THR A 139 10.43 19.40 -4.97
C THR A 139 10.98 18.66 -6.21
N ASN A 140 12.22 18.98 -6.60
CA ASN A 140 12.95 18.18 -7.61
C ASN A 140 13.21 16.76 -7.10
N ASP A 141 13.44 16.62 -5.79
CA ASP A 141 13.93 15.40 -5.18
C ASP A 141 12.86 14.61 -4.42
N LEU A 142 11.90 15.31 -3.84
CA LEU A 142 10.87 14.74 -2.96
C LEU A 142 9.48 14.94 -3.56
N SER A 143 8.56 14.00 -3.33
CA SER A 143 7.13 14.27 -3.52
C SER A 143 6.32 13.69 -2.38
N VAL A 144 5.30 14.41 -1.94
CA VAL A 144 4.40 14.02 -0.87
C VAL A 144 2.97 14.15 -1.36
N SER A 145 2.20 13.08 -1.22
CA SER A 145 0.75 13.09 -1.48
C SER A 145 0.00 12.69 -0.23
N PHE A 146 -0.63 13.67 0.40
CA PHE A 146 -1.51 13.48 1.55
C PHE A 146 -2.93 13.15 1.09
N MET A 147 -3.54 12.16 1.72
CA MET A 147 -4.96 11.90 1.67
C MET A 147 -5.67 12.73 2.73
N LYS A 148 -6.97 12.99 2.54
CA LYS A 148 -7.79 13.81 3.47
C LYS A 148 -7.70 13.39 4.94
N ARG A 149 -7.50 12.11 5.21
CA ARG A 149 -7.43 11.51 6.55
C ARG A 149 -6.01 11.34 7.10
N GLY A 150 -5.03 11.99 6.49
CA GLY A 150 -3.65 12.04 6.97
C GLY A 150 -2.72 10.96 6.42
N SER A 151 -3.21 9.85 5.86
CA SER A 151 -2.33 8.92 5.16
C SER A 151 -1.54 9.64 4.07
N ALA A 152 -0.27 9.31 3.89
CA ALA A 152 0.60 9.96 2.93
C ALA A 152 1.47 8.98 2.17
N VAL A 153 1.73 9.28 0.90
CA VAL A 153 2.79 8.64 0.11
C VAL A 153 3.94 9.63 -0.02
N VAL A 154 5.12 9.24 0.46
CA VAL A 154 6.34 10.05 0.52
C VAL A 154 7.41 9.41 -0.37
N VAL A 155 7.78 10.08 -1.45
CA VAL A 155 8.77 9.62 -2.43
C VAL A 155 10.06 10.41 -2.29
N GLY A 156 11.20 9.72 -2.31
CA GLY A 156 12.52 10.34 -2.28
C GLY A 156 13.28 10.35 -0.95
N PRO A 157 12.69 10.10 0.25
CA PRO A 157 13.48 9.95 1.47
C PRO A 157 14.52 8.84 1.35
N LYS A 158 15.65 9.01 2.02
CA LYS A 158 16.73 8.02 2.07
C LYS A 158 16.34 6.83 2.92
N ASP A 159 15.56 7.04 3.96
CA ASP A 159 15.15 6.03 4.93
C ASP A 159 13.81 6.41 5.59
N GLU A 160 13.32 5.50 6.43
CA GLU A 160 12.09 5.64 7.19
C GLU A 160 12.09 6.86 8.13
N SER A 161 13.24 7.17 8.73
CA SER A 161 13.36 8.27 9.70
C SER A 161 13.21 9.62 9.00
N GLU A 162 13.80 9.77 7.82
CA GLU A 162 13.63 10.96 6.98
C GLU A 162 12.17 11.08 6.49
N ALA A 163 11.54 9.97 6.10
CA ALA A 163 10.14 9.97 5.68
C ALA A 163 9.19 10.44 6.80
N ILE A 164 9.37 9.93 8.02
CA ILE A 164 8.58 10.33 9.19
C ILE A 164 8.84 11.79 9.56
N SER A 165 10.10 12.22 9.58
CA SER A 165 10.47 13.60 9.91
C SER A 165 9.84 14.59 8.93
N LEU A 166 9.88 14.29 7.63
CA LEU A 166 9.24 15.10 6.60
C LEU A 166 7.72 15.15 6.76
N TYR A 167 7.08 14.00 6.99
CA TYR A 167 5.65 13.90 7.23
C TYR A 167 5.19 14.74 8.42
N LYS A 168 5.84 14.57 9.58
CA LYS A 168 5.54 15.31 10.81
C LYS A 168 5.75 16.81 10.63
N THR A 169 6.86 17.19 10.00
CA THR A 169 7.18 18.59 9.68
C THR A 169 6.08 19.23 8.83
N LEU A 170 5.64 18.56 7.75
CA LEU A 170 4.63 19.10 6.85
C LEU A 170 3.25 19.22 7.52
N LEU A 171 2.92 18.32 8.44
CA LEU A 171 1.71 18.40 9.26
C LEU A 171 1.83 19.40 10.43
N SER A 172 2.99 20.01 10.65
CA SER A 172 3.27 20.87 11.81
C SER A 172 3.04 20.20 13.16
N VAL A 173 3.29 18.88 13.24
CA VAL A 173 3.18 18.10 14.48
C VAL A 173 4.58 17.62 14.89
N SER A 174 4.90 17.73 16.17
CA SER A 174 6.18 17.29 16.76
C SER A 174 6.10 15.82 17.19
#